data_AF-A0A7M7NVZ2-F1
#
_entry.id   AF-A0A7M7NVZ2-F1
#
_cell.length_a   1.000
_cell.length_b   1.000
_cell.length_c   1.000
_cell.angle_alpha   90.00
_cell.angle_beta   90.00
_cell.angle_gamma   90.00
#
_symmetry.space_group_name_H-M   'P 1'
#
loop_
_entity.id
_entity.type
_entity.pdbx_description
1 polymer ?
#
loop_
_entity_poly.entity_id
_entity_poly.type
_entity_poly.pdbx_seq_one_letter_code
_entity_poly.pdbx_strand_id
1 'polypeptide(L)'
;MSDLNDTVKDGIHWPILYGVAVNVKSGEIFPASFANKGPDKPLRSVYTLFGNHHMRNVYDHSTGLHMISPFTYRAMPYIGNWLLQPDSFIREHLSTSPEVEPPYFEEGIRDAIRWVTNHPHPTLTVFPGNKPRVYTKNQQGEWMDYCPPQTADDLSSTMPTSS
;
A
#
# COMPACT_ATOMS: atom_id res chain seq x y z
N MET A 1 19.75 -5.20 -16.77
CA MET A 1 18.61 -4.25 -16.81
C MET A 1 19.03 -2.82 -16.49
N SER A 2 20.09 -2.57 -15.69
CA SER A 2 20.48 -1.20 -15.30
C SER A 2 20.77 -0.31 -16.50
N ASP A 3 21.61 -0.76 -17.43
CA ASP A 3 22.17 0.14 -18.46
C ASP A 3 21.16 0.54 -19.55
N LEU A 4 20.11 -0.28 -19.73
CA LEU A 4 19.04 -0.02 -20.72
C LEU A 4 17.97 0.95 -20.20
N ASN A 5 17.89 1.13 -18.88
CA ASN A 5 16.94 2.04 -18.24
C ASN A 5 17.67 3.19 -17.55
N ASP A 6 18.70 3.75 -18.18
CA ASP A 6 19.56 4.79 -17.61
C ASP A 6 19.73 5.98 -18.57
N THR A 7 19.76 7.19 -18.03
CA THR A 7 20.11 8.40 -18.75
C THR A 7 20.87 9.37 -17.84
N VAL A 8 21.86 10.07 -18.38
CA VAL A 8 22.69 11.00 -17.59
C VAL A 8 22.25 12.44 -17.84
N LYS A 9 21.94 13.16 -16.76
CA LYS A 9 21.60 14.60 -16.77
C LYS A 9 22.47 15.31 -15.74
N ASP A 10 23.26 16.28 -16.18
CA ASP A 10 24.20 17.03 -15.33
C ASP A 10 25.13 16.13 -14.48
N GLY A 11 25.54 14.98 -15.04
CA GLY A 11 26.38 14.00 -14.37
C GLY A 11 25.66 13.04 -13.41
N ILE A 12 24.34 13.19 -13.24
CA ILE A 12 23.50 12.32 -12.39
C ILE A 12 22.81 11.26 -13.26
N HIS A 13 22.81 10.01 -12.79
CA HIS A 13 22.15 8.88 -13.44
C HIS A 13 20.67 8.80 -13.06
N TRP A 14 19.78 8.88 -14.05
CA TRP A 14 18.32 8.85 -13.89
C TRP A 14 17.74 7.60 -14.56
N PRO A 15 16.72 6.96 -13.98
CA PRO A 15 15.97 5.94 -14.68
C PRO A 15 15.09 6.57 -15.78
N ILE A 16 15.08 5.95 -16.97
CA ILE A 16 14.24 6.40 -18.09
C ILE A 16 12.76 6.09 -17.81
N LEU A 17 12.48 4.88 -17.32
CA LEU A 17 11.16 4.35 -17.00
C LEU A 17 11.04 4.15 -15.48
N TYR A 18 10.08 4.85 -14.87
CA TYR A 18 9.71 4.70 -13.45
C TYR A 18 8.51 3.77 -13.22
N GLY A 19 7.75 3.46 -14.28
CA GLY A 19 6.54 2.69 -14.18
C GLY A 19 6.12 2.11 -15.53
N VAL A 20 5.51 0.93 -15.47
CA VAL A 20 5.00 0.19 -16.61
C VAL A 20 3.61 -0.36 -16.30
N ALA A 21 2.77 -0.50 -17.33
CA ALA A 21 1.51 -1.20 -17.27
C ALA A 21 1.52 -2.40 -18.22
N VAL A 22 0.70 -3.40 -17.91
CA VAL A 22 0.48 -4.56 -18.77
C VAL A 22 -1.01 -4.69 -19.05
N ASN A 23 -1.39 -4.74 -20.32
CA ASN A 23 -2.74 -5.09 -20.72
C ASN A 23 -2.92 -6.60 -20.60
N VAL A 24 -3.67 -7.05 -19.60
CA VAL A 24 -3.85 -8.49 -19.31
C VAL A 24 -4.55 -9.28 -20.42
N LYS A 25 -5.28 -8.62 -21.33
CA LYS A 25 -5.96 -9.29 -22.46
C LYS A 25 -5.04 -9.47 -23.66
N SER A 26 -4.26 -8.45 -24.01
CA SER A 26 -3.38 -8.47 -25.19
C SER A 26 -1.94 -8.89 -24.88
N GLY A 27 -1.51 -8.80 -23.62
CA GLY A 27 -0.11 -8.97 -23.20
C GLY A 27 0.78 -7.76 -23.49
N GLU A 28 0.24 -6.67 -24.03
CA GLU A 28 1.01 -5.46 -24.34
C GLU A 28 1.57 -4.81 -23.07
N ILE A 29 2.84 -4.40 -23.13
CA ILE A 29 3.55 -3.70 -22.05
C ILE A 29 3.90 -2.29 -22.53
N PHE A 30 3.58 -1.27 -21.73
CA PHE A 30 3.82 0.11 -22.09
C PHE A 30 4.20 0.97 -20.86
N PRO A 31 4.98 2.05 -21.04
CA PRO A 31 5.27 3.01 -19.97
C PRO A 31 4.00 3.61 -19.38
N ALA A 32 3.93 3.71 -18.04
CA ALA A 32 2.74 4.24 -17.37
C ALA A 32 3.07 4.91 -16.04
N SER A 33 2.25 5.89 -15.67
CA SER A 33 2.21 6.49 -14.34
C SER A 33 0.80 6.36 -13.76
N PHE A 34 0.71 6.23 -12.44
CA PHE A 34 -0.55 5.93 -11.75
C PHE A 34 -0.80 6.96 -10.65
N ALA A 35 -1.77 7.85 -10.90
CA ALA A 35 -2.24 8.79 -9.89
C ALA A 35 -3.00 8.06 -8.77
N ASN A 36 -3.93 7.18 -9.15
CA ASN A 36 -4.63 6.30 -8.21
C ASN A 36 -3.89 4.95 -8.10
N LYS A 37 -3.31 4.69 -6.92
CA LYS A 37 -2.54 3.47 -6.63
C LYS A 37 -3.35 2.39 -5.90
N GLY A 38 -4.68 2.53 -5.84
CA GLY A 38 -5.59 1.60 -5.19
C GLY A 38 -5.81 1.86 -3.69
N PRO A 39 -6.64 1.03 -3.03
CA PRO A 39 -7.06 1.22 -1.65
C PRO A 39 -5.87 1.08 -0.69
N ASP A 40 -5.98 1.69 0.48
CA ASP A 40 -5.06 1.46 1.59
C ASP A 40 -3.57 1.60 1.21
N LYS A 41 -3.25 2.51 0.29
CA LYS A 41 -1.87 2.76 -0.16
C LYS A 41 -0.93 2.99 1.03
N PRO A 42 -1.23 3.86 2.03
CA PRO A 42 -0.36 4.03 3.19
C PRO A 42 -0.15 2.73 4.00
N LEU A 43 -1.20 1.92 4.20
CA LEU A 43 -1.09 0.64 4.91
C LEU A 43 -0.20 -0.35 4.16
N ARG A 44 -0.33 -0.46 2.84
CA ARG A 44 0.54 -1.30 2.00
C ARG A 44 1.98 -0.79 1.97
N SER A 45 2.19 0.53 1.96
CA SER A 45 3.53 1.12 2.10
C SER A 45 4.16 0.77 3.45
N VAL A 46 3.40 0.86 4.54
CA VAL A 46 3.88 0.49 5.88
C VAL A 46 4.31 -0.98 5.94
N TYR A 47 3.58 -1.89 5.30
CA TYR A 47 4.01 -3.29 5.20
C TYR A 47 5.41 -3.43 4.59
N THR A 48 5.68 -2.68 3.52
CA THR A 48 6.96 -2.73 2.78
C THR A 48 8.09 -2.06 3.55
N LEU A 49 7.83 -0.90 4.17
CA LEU A 49 8.84 -0.08 4.84
C LEU A 49 9.17 -0.55 6.25
N PHE A 50 8.18 -1.05 6.99
CA PHE A 50 8.29 -1.29 8.43
C PHE A 50 7.85 -2.69 8.87
N GLY A 51 7.18 -3.45 7.99
CA GLY A 51 6.72 -4.81 8.25
C GLY A 51 7.79 -5.87 8.03
N ASN A 52 7.35 -7.12 7.85
CA ASN A 52 8.26 -8.27 7.77
C ASN A 52 8.95 -8.47 6.39
N HIS A 53 8.93 -7.46 5.50
CA HIS A 53 9.60 -7.42 4.18
C HIS A 53 9.44 -8.62 3.22
N HIS A 54 8.57 -9.59 3.52
CA HIS A 54 8.29 -10.71 2.62
C HIS A 54 7.37 -10.28 1.47
N MET A 55 7.66 -10.72 0.26
CA MET A 55 6.76 -10.51 -0.88
C MET A 55 5.43 -11.26 -0.64
N ARG A 56 4.29 -10.62 -0.93
CA ARG A 56 2.95 -11.22 -0.76
C ARG A 56 2.14 -11.12 -2.04
N ASN A 57 1.36 -12.17 -2.32
CA ASN A 57 0.25 -12.06 -3.25
C ASN A 57 -0.89 -11.29 -2.56
N VAL A 58 -1.36 -10.21 -3.20
CA VAL A 58 -2.41 -9.32 -2.68
C VAL A 58 -3.69 -9.37 -3.51
N TYR A 59 -3.76 -10.20 -4.55
CA TYR A 59 -4.93 -10.30 -5.41
C TYR A 59 -5.23 -11.76 -5.75
N ASP A 60 -6.45 -12.18 -5.49
CA ASP A 60 -6.96 -13.48 -5.92
C ASP A 60 -7.74 -13.30 -7.21
N HIS A 61 -7.19 -13.81 -8.31
CA HIS A 61 -7.81 -13.69 -9.64
C HIS A 61 -9.09 -14.52 -9.78
N SER A 62 -9.26 -15.57 -8.96
CA SER A 62 -10.42 -16.46 -9.05
C SER A 62 -11.67 -15.80 -8.46
N THR A 63 -11.49 -15.00 -7.41
CA THR A 63 -12.56 -14.28 -6.71
C THR A 63 -12.63 -12.80 -7.09
N GLY A 64 -11.57 -12.25 -7.71
CA GLY A 64 -11.45 -10.83 -8.03
C GLY A 64 -11.18 -9.94 -6.81
N LEU A 65 -10.75 -10.53 -5.69
CA LEU A 65 -10.60 -9.83 -4.42
C LEU A 65 -9.16 -9.37 -4.20
N HIS A 66 -9.00 -8.12 -3.79
CA HIS A 66 -7.74 -7.59 -3.28
C HIS A 66 -7.72 -7.70 -1.75
N MET A 67 -6.71 -8.38 -1.21
CA MET A 67 -6.62 -8.70 0.21
C MET A 67 -5.34 -8.17 0.82
N ILE A 68 -5.48 -7.45 1.92
CA ILE A 68 -4.38 -7.04 2.79
C ILE A 68 -4.49 -7.86 4.06
N SER A 69 -3.72 -8.94 4.14
CA SER A 69 -3.68 -9.82 5.32
C SER A 69 -3.12 -9.08 6.53
N PRO A 70 -3.52 -9.47 7.76
CA PRO A 70 -2.95 -8.91 8.97
C PRO A 70 -1.43 -9.03 8.98
N PHE A 71 -0.80 -8.00 9.55
CA PHE A 71 0.62 -7.97 9.81
C PHE A 71 0.92 -7.10 11.02
N THR A 72 2.11 -7.28 11.56
CA THR A 72 2.69 -6.43 12.61
C THR A 72 3.95 -5.78 12.09
N TYR A 73 4.42 -4.77 12.80
CA TYR A 73 5.72 -4.16 12.62
C TYR A 73 6.39 -3.98 13.97
N ARG A 74 7.71 -3.89 13.96
CA ARG A 74 8.47 -3.61 15.19
C ARG A 74 8.05 -2.25 15.73
N ALA A 75 7.85 -2.15 17.05
CA ALA A 75 7.65 -0.87 17.70
C ALA A 75 8.87 0.02 17.44
N MET A 76 8.63 1.24 16.96
CA MET A 76 9.66 2.24 16.68
C MET A 76 9.42 3.45 17.59
N PRO A 77 9.98 3.42 18.83
CA PRO A 77 9.96 4.59 19.69
C PRO A 77 10.49 5.80 18.91
N TYR A 78 9.81 6.93 19.02
CA TYR A 78 10.22 8.19 18.39
C TYR A 78 10.10 8.28 16.86
N ILE A 79 9.49 7.30 16.17
CA ILE A 79 9.30 7.41 14.71
C ILE A 79 8.53 8.67 14.30
N GLY A 80 7.62 9.15 15.16
CA GLY A 80 6.93 10.42 14.98
C GLY A 80 7.86 11.64 14.91
N ASN A 81 9.04 11.60 15.52
CA ASN A 81 10.01 12.70 15.46
C ASN A 81 10.55 12.90 14.04
N TRP A 82 10.49 11.89 13.19
CA TRP A 82 10.93 11.99 11.80
C TRP A 82 9.97 12.85 10.97
N LEU A 83 8.71 12.99 11.40
CA LEU A 83 7.78 13.94 10.79
C LEU A 83 8.21 15.39 10.95
N LEU A 84 9.06 15.70 11.94
CA LEU A 84 9.59 17.05 12.19
C LEU A 84 10.83 17.37 11.35
N GLN A 85 11.42 16.37 10.69
CA GLN A 85 12.64 16.56 9.89
C GLN A 85 12.30 17.17 8.53
N PRO A 86 13.22 17.92 7.90
CA PRO A 86 13.02 18.46 6.55
C PRO A 86 12.98 17.34 5.49
N ASP A 87 12.46 17.65 4.30
CA ASP A 87 12.36 16.67 3.20
C ASP A 87 13.74 16.15 2.74
N SER A 88 14.78 16.99 2.79
CA SER A 88 16.15 16.57 2.52
C SER A 88 16.61 15.43 3.44
N PHE A 89 16.24 15.48 4.73
CA PHE A 89 16.56 14.41 5.68
C PHE A 89 15.86 13.11 5.31
N ILE A 90 14.56 13.17 4.98
CA ILE A 90 13.77 12.01 4.56
C ILE A 90 14.37 11.38 3.29
N ARG A 91 14.67 12.21 2.30
CA ARG A 91 15.26 11.77 1.03
C ARG A 91 16.62 11.13 1.23
N GLU A 92 17.52 11.77 1.97
CA GLU A 92 18.89 11.29 2.18
C GLU A 92 18.95 9.99 3.00
N HIS A 93 18.10 9.83 4.01
CA HIS A 93 18.20 8.72 4.95
C HIS A 93 17.26 7.54 4.65
N LEU A 94 16.23 7.73 3.81
CA LEU A 94 15.19 6.73 3.56
C LEU A 94 15.02 6.36 2.10
N SER A 95 15.71 7.05 1.19
CA SER A 95 15.82 6.63 -0.20
C SER A 95 17.03 5.73 -0.41
N THR A 96 16.94 4.85 -1.40
CA THR A 96 18.11 4.11 -1.94
C THR A 96 18.84 4.88 -3.05
N SER A 97 18.23 5.94 -3.57
CA SER A 97 18.75 6.79 -4.66
C SER A 97 18.25 8.24 -4.51
N PRO A 98 18.72 8.99 -3.49
CA PRO A 98 18.17 10.29 -3.09
C PRO A 98 18.02 11.31 -4.24
N GLU A 99 19.03 11.38 -5.12
CA GLU A 99 19.10 12.38 -6.20
C GLU A 99 18.00 12.22 -7.26
N VAL A 100 17.41 11.03 -7.38
CA VAL A 100 16.50 10.68 -8.48
C VAL A 100 15.17 10.09 -8.04
N GLU A 101 14.83 10.21 -6.76
CA GLU A 101 13.49 9.86 -6.28
C GLU A 101 12.42 10.77 -6.91
N PRO A 102 11.23 10.23 -7.21
CA PRO A 102 10.08 11.02 -7.67
C PRO A 102 9.71 12.17 -6.71
N PRO A 103 9.00 13.20 -7.19
CA PRO A 103 8.65 14.38 -6.39
C PRO A 103 7.68 14.10 -5.22
N TYR A 104 7.04 12.93 -5.19
CA TYR A 104 6.08 12.51 -4.16
C TYR A 104 6.69 11.52 -3.14
N PHE A 105 8.01 11.32 -3.17
CA PHE A 105 8.68 10.32 -2.33
C PHE A 105 8.51 10.63 -0.84
N GLU A 106 8.86 11.85 -0.44
CA GLU A 106 8.87 12.28 0.97
C GLU A 106 7.46 12.26 1.56
N GLU A 107 6.47 12.76 0.82
CA GLU A 107 5.06 12.70 1.25
C GLU A 107 4.62 11.25 1.45
N GLY A 108 4.99 10.34 0.54
CA GLY A 108 4.68 8.90 0.67
C GLY A 108 5.31 8.26 1.92
N ILE A 109 6.55 8.64 2.26
CA ILE A 109 7.21 8.19 3.49
C ILE A 109 6.51 8.78 4.73
N ARG A 110 6.17 10.06 4.71
CA ARG A 110 5.48 10.73 5.82
C ARG A 110 4.11 10.13 6.08
N ASP A 111 3.35 9.78 5.05
CA ASP A 111 2.07 9.09 5.19
C ASP A 111 2.24 7.73 5.89
N ALA A 112 3.28 6.97 5.53
CA ALA A 112 3.58 5.71 6.20
C ALA A 112 3.99 5.92 7.67
N ILE A 113 4.79 6.94 7.98
CA ILE A 113 5.20 7.26 9.36
C ILE A 113 3.99 7.70 10.21
N ARG A 114 3.13 8.59 9.69
CA ARG A 114 1.88 8.97 10.36
C ARG A 114 1.03 7.74 10.65
N TRP A 115 0.98 6.82 9.69
CA TRP A 115 0.18 5.61 9.83
C TRP A 115 0.68 4.70 10.94
N VAL A 116 1.99 4.44 11.01
CA VAL A 116 2.61 3.67 12.11
C VAL A 116 2.42 4.34 13.47
N THR A 117 2.53 5.67 13.51
CA THR A 117 2.37 6.46 14.74
C THR A 117 0.96 6.35 15.30
N ASN A 118 -0.06 6.37 14.43
CA ASN A 118 -1.46 6.29 14.84
C ASN A 118 -1.90 4.84 15.16
N HIS A 119 -1.19 3.82 14.65
CA HIS A 119 -1.61 2.41 14.77
C HIS A 119 -0.52 1.48 15.31
N PRO A 120 0.13 1.79 16.44
CA PRO A 120 1.30 1.04 16.95
C PRO A 120 1.06 -0.47 17.13
N HIS A 121 -0.21 -0.88 17.29
CA HIS A 121 -0.66 -2.28 17.31
C HIS A 121 -1.68 -2.55 16.20
N PRO A 122 -1.24 -2.72 14.93
CA PRO A 122 -2.14 -2.79 13.78
C PRO A 122 -3.08 -4.01 13.82
N THR A 123 -2.69 -5.11 14.46
CA THR A 123 -3.56 -6.27 14.66
C THR A 123 -4.78 -5.98 15.54
N LEU A 124 -4.73 -4.92 16.35
CA LEU A 124 -5.86 -4.49 17.18
C LEU A 124 -6.66 -3.36 16.53
N THR A 125 -5.98 -2.41 15.90
CA THR A 125 -6.60 -1.16 15.42
C THR A 125 -6.96 -1.16 13.94
N VAL A 126 -6.33 -2.02 13.12
CA VAL A 126 -6.50 -2.05 11.66
C VAL A 126 -7.15 -3.36 11.19
N PHE A 127 -6.81 -4.46 11.85
CA PHE A 127 -7.24 -5.82 11.52
C PHE A 127 -8.08 -6.43 12.66
N PRO A 128 -9.27 -5.89 12.97
CA PRO A 128 -10.09 -6.38 14.08
C PRO A 128 -10.41 -7.86 13.92
N GLY A 129 -10.24 -8.63 15.00
CA GLY A 129 -10.41 -10.09 14.99
C GLY A 129 -9.38 -10.83 14.13
N ASN A 130 -8.22 -10.20 13.84
CA ASN A 130 -7.19 -10.73 12.95
C ASN A 130 -7.72 -11.06 11.55
N LYS A 131 -8.70 -10.28 11.08
CA LYS A 131 -9.30 -10.43 9.75
C LYS A 131 -8.59 -9.53 8.72
N PRO A 132 -8.43 -9.99 7.47
CA PRO A 132 -7.86 -9.17 6.41
C PRO A 132 -8.80 -8.00 6.06
N ARG A 133 -8.22 -6.94 5.48
CA ARG A 133 -8.98 -5.93 4.76
C ARG A 133 -9.17 -6.42 3.32
N VAL A 134 -10.42 -6.45 2.86
CA VAL A 134 -10.78 -7.08 1.58
C VAL A 134 -11.52 -6.07 0.71
N TYR A 135 -11.12 -5.98 -0.54
CA TYR A 135 -11.64 -5.03 -1.52
C TYR A 135 -12.05 -5.73 -2.80
N THR A 136 -13.08 -5.20 -3.46
CA THR A 136 -13.52 -5.64 -4.79
C THR A 136 -13.72 -4.44 -5.71
N LYS A 137 -13.91 -4.69 -7.01
CA LYS A 137 -14.22 -3.65 -8.00
C LYS A 137 -15.72 -3.51 -8.19
N ASN A 138 -16.22 -2.28 -8.20
CA ASN A 138 -17.60 -1.98 -8.63
C ASN A 138 -17.72 -2.07 -10.17
N GLN A 139 -18.93 -1.84 -10.69
CA GLN A 139 -19.20 -1.90 -12.14
C GLN A 139 -18.41 -0.84 -12.95
N GLN A 140 -18.02 0.25 -12.31
CA GLN A 140 -17.20 1.33 -12.87
C GLN A 140 -15.70 1.02 -12.82
N GLY A 141 -15.30 -0.11 -12.22
CA GLY A 141 -13.90 -0.48 -12.06
C GLY A 141 -13.19 0.28 -10.94
N GLU A 142 -13.91 0.85 -9.98
CA GLU A 142 -13.37 1.49 -8.78
C GLU A 142 -13.28 0.49 -7.62
N TRP A 143 -12.33 0.70 -6.72
CA TRP A 143 -12.19 -0.18 -5.55
C TRP A 143 -13.22 0.20 -4.47
N MET A 144 -13.88 -0.80 -3.89
CA MET A 144 -14.79 -0.66 -2.75
C MET A 144 -14.51 -1.74 -1.70
N ASP A 145 -14.89 -1.49 -0.44
CA ASP A 145 -14.83 -2.50 0.62
C ASP A 145 -15.70 -3.70 0.22
N TYR A 146 -15.16 -4.92 0.41
CA TYR A 146 -15.90 -6.14 0.18
C TYR A 146 -16.81 -6.46 1.37
N CYS A 147 -18.11 -6.49 1.12
CA CYS A 147 -19.10 -7.02 2.04
C CYS A 147 -19.46 -8.45 1.58
N PRO A 148 -19.17 -9.50 2.38
CA PRO A 148 -19.65 -10.83 2.06
C PRO A 148 -21.18 -10.84 1.96
N PRO A 149 -21.77 -11.65 1.07
CA PRO A 149 -23.20 -11.90 1.12
C PRO A 149 -23.58 -12.39 2.53
N GLN A 150 -24.56 -11.76 3.16
CA GLN A 150 -25.08 -12.22 4.44
C GLN A 150 -25.60 -13.66 4.27
N THR A 151 -25.14 -14.57 5.11
CA THR A 151 -25.66 -15.94 5.13
C THR A 151 -27.00 -15.96 5.87
N ALA A 152 -27.82 -16.99 5.64
CA ALA A 152 -29.13 -17.12 6.31
C ALA A 152 -29.00 -17.17 7.85
N ASP A 153 -27.84 -17.58 8.38
CA ASP A 153 -27.55 -17.63 9.81
C ASP A 153 -27.40 -16.22 10.42
N ASP A 154 -26.89 -15.24 9.68
CA ASP A 154 -26.70 -13.85 10.15
C ASP A 154 -28.04 -13.13 10.38
N LEU A 155 -29.10 -13.54 9.66
CA LEU A 155 -30.46 -12.99 9.82
C LEU A 155 -31.18 -13.52 11.07
N SER A 156 -30.73 -14.64 11.63
CA SER A 156 -31.34 -15.25 12.82
C SER A 156 -30.93 -14.57 14.14
N SER A 157 -29.80 -13.86 14.16
CA SER A 157 -29.26 -13.23 15.37
C SER A 157 -29.81 -11.82 15.65
N THR A 158 -30.65 -11.27 14.77
CA THR A 158 -31.21 -9.91 14.89
C THR A 158 -32.68 -9.86 15.30
N MET A 159 -33.30 -10.99 15.64
CA MET A 159 -34.66 -11.00 16.20
C MET A 159 -34.59 -10.62 17.69
N PRO A 160 -35.18 -9.50 18.14
CA PRO A 160 -35.30 -9.21 19.55
C PRO A 160 -36.24 -10.25 20.18
N THR A 161 -35.77 -10.96 21.21
CA THR A 161 -36.65 -11.75 22.07
C THR A 161 -37.57 -10.77 22.79
N SER A 162 -38.82 -10.70 22.34
CA SER A 162 -39.90 -10.01 23.04
C SER A 162 -40.18 -10.73 24.37
N SER A 163 -39.86 -10.07 25.47
CA SER A 163 -40.33 -10.40 26.83
C SER A 163 -41.55 -9.58 27.18
#